data_AF-A0A6L9J6P5-F1
#
_entry.id   AF-A0A6L9J6P5-F1
#
_cell.length_a   1.000
_cell.length_b   1.000
_cell.length_c   1.000
_cell.angle_alpha   90.00
_cell.angle_beta   90.00
_cell.angle_gamma   90.00
#
_symmetry.space_group_name_H-M   'P 1'
#
loop_
_entity.id
_entity.type
_entity.pdbx_description
1 polymer ?
#
loop_
_entity_poly.entity_id
_entity_poly.type
_entity_poly.pdbx_seq_one_letter_code
_entity_poly.pdbx_strand_id
1 'polypeptide(L)'
;DVRASTITDEMAIVASETLAQMAEEKGLSPDYILPTMDEWDVFPREAAAVAMKAQEQGVARLTTTYDEEYARATAIIRCAREMTQMLMERDFIPGAPEVGSDRVRRC
;
A
#
# COMPACT_ATOMS: atom_id res chain seq x y z
N ASP A 1 7.24 9.22 1.75
CA ASP A 1 7.45 9.82 3.08
C ASP A 1 8.81 10.49 3.28
N VAL A 2 9.96 9.83 3.08
CA VAL A 2 11.31 10.46 3.19
C VAL A 2 11.72 11.48 2.10
N ARG A 3 10.81 11.84 1.18
CA ARG A 3 11.08 12.73 0.04
C ARG A 3 12.35 12.32 -0.74
N ALA A 4 12.44 11.07 -1.17
CA ALA A 4 13.55 10.62 -2.02
C ALA A 4 13.63 11.44 -3.33
N SER A 5 14.82 11.61 -3.90
CA SER A 5 15.03 12.26 -5.21
C SER A 5 14.69 11.36 -6.39
N THR A 6 14.81 10.05 -6.20
CA THR A 6 14.51 9.01 -7.18
C THR A 6 14.08 7.73 -6.48
N ILE A 7 13.52 6.79 -7.24
CA ILE A 7 13.33 5.40 -6.83
C ILE A 7 14.46 4.61 -7.49
N THR A 8 15.24 3.88 -6.70
CA THR A 8 16.35 3.05 -7.19
C THR A 8 15.93 1.60 -7.38
N ASP A 9 16.70 0.83 -8.14
CA ASP A 9 16.44 -0.60 -8.31
C ASP A 9 16.56 -1.34 -6.99
N GLU A 10 17.49 -0.95 -6.11
CA GLU A 10 17.63 -1.55 -4.78
C GLU A 10 16.43 -1.24 -3.88
N MET A 11 15.80 -0.07 -4.02
CA MET A 11 14.53 0.22 -3.33
C MET A 11 13.42 -0.73 -3.80
N ALA A 12 13.35 -1.03 -5.10
CA ALA A 12 12.36 -1.97 -5.66
C ALA A 12 12.63 -3.42 -5.22
N ILE A 13 13.90 -3.81 -5.09
CA ILE A 13 14.31 -5.12 -4.57
C ILE A 13 13.89 -5.24 -3.10
N VAL A 14 14.20 -4.25 -2.26
CA VAL A 14 13.81 -4.25 -0.84
C VAL A 14 12.29 -4.30 -0.68
N ALA A 15 11.54 -3.59 -1.52
CA ALA A 15 10.08 -3.68 -1.54
C ALA A 15 9.62 -5.12 -1.82
N SER A 16 10.16 -5.74 -2.87
CA SER A 16 9.84 -7.11 -3.28
C SER A 16 10.20 -8.14 -2.20
N GLU A 17 11.36 -8.01 -1.56
CA GLU A 17 11.80 -8.85 -0.44
C GLU A 17 10.86 -8.70 0.76
N THR A 18 10.42 -7.49 1.07
CA THR A 18 9.48 -7.23 2.17
C THR A 18 8.13 -7.92 1.93
N LEU A 19 7.63 -7.86 0.69
CA LEU A 19 6.39 -8.56 0.29
C LEU A 19 6.54 -10.08 0.42
N ALA A 20 7.65 -10.63 -0.07
CA ALA A 20 7.94 -12.06 -0.03
C ALA A 20 8.06 -12.56 1.42
N GLN A 21 8.78 -11.82 2.28
CA GLN A 21 8.94 -12.16 3.69
C GLN A 21 7.59 -12.18 4.41
N MET A 22 6.70 -11.23 4.14
CA MET A 22 5.37 -11.21 4.74
C MET A 22 4.49 -12.37 4.27
N ALA A 23 4.59 -12.77 3.00
CA ALA A 23 3.92 -13.97 2.49
C ALA A 23 4.42 -15.23 3.20
N GLU A 24 5.74 -15.32 3.41
CA GLU A 24 6.38 -16.43 4.13
C GLU A 24 5.96 -16.49 5.61
N GLU A 25 5.95 -15.35 6.31
CA GLU A 25 5.49 -15.25 7.71
C GLU A 25 4.05 -15.70 7.90
N LYS A 26 3.17 -15.44 6.92
CA LYS A 26 1.76 -15.87 6.96
C LYS A 26 1.54 -17.31 6.51
N GLY A 27 2.54 -17.93 5.92
CA GLY A 27 2.52 -19.30 5.42
C GLY A 27 2.19 -19.36 3.93
N LEU A 28 3.15 -19.85 3.15
CA LEU A 28 3.01 -20.02 1.71
C LEU A 28 2.14 -21.22 1.38
N SER A 29 1.27 -21.07 0.39
CA SER A 29 0.52 -22.17 -0.21
C SER A 29 0.41 -21.99 -1.73
N PRO A 30 0.04 -23.03 -2.50
CA PRO A 30 -0.16 -22.89 -3.95
C PRO A 30 -1.18 -21.79 -4.32
N ASP A 31 -2.13 -21.50 -3.44
CA ASP A 31 -3.18 -20.49 -3.63
C ASP A 31 -2.86 -19.15 -2.92
N TYR A 32 -1.71 -19.06 -2.23
CA TYR A 32 -1.28 -17.89 -1.48
C TYR A 32 0.25 -17.72 -1.59
N ILE A 33 0.66 -16.95 -2.61
CA ILE A 33 2.06 -16.67 -2.93
C ILE A 33 2.48 -15.23 -2.60
N LEU A 34 1.51 -14.34 -2.42
CA LEU A 34 1.71 -12.91 -2.19
C LEU A 34 0.55 -12.38 -1.32
N PRO A 35 0.77 -11.38 -0.46
CA PRO A 35 -0.32 -10.75 0.28
C PRO A 35 -1.34 -10.14 -0.68
N THR A 36 -2.60 -10.20 -0.30
CA THR A 36 -3.71 -9.61 -1.04
C THR A 36 -3.84 -8.10 -0.76
N MET A 37 -4.54 -7.37 -1.62
CA MET A 37 -4.79 -5.93 -1.42
C MET A 37 -5.60 -5.61 -0.16
N ASP A 38 -6.32 -6.59 0.39
CA ASP A 38 -7.06 -6.45 1.65
C ASP A 38 -6.14 -6.52 2.88
N GLU A 39 -4.94 -7.10 2.73
CA GLU A 39 -3.94 -7.26 3.78
C GLU A 39 -3.07 -6.02 3.91
N TRP A 40 -3.71 -4.92 4.32
CA TRP A 40 -3.11 -3.59 4.30
C TRP A 40 -1.92 -3.40 5.25
N ASP A 41 -1.67 -4.31 6.19
CA ASP A 41 -0.48 -4.31 7.07
C ASP A 41 0.83 -4.36 6.28
N VAL A 42 0.77 -4.80 5.02
CA VAL A 42 1.91 -4.87 4.10
C VAL A 42 2.45 -3.49 3.73
N PHE A 43 1.56 -2.51 3.55
CA PHE A 43 1.94 -1.21 3.02
C PHE A 43 2.79 -0.39 4.01
N PRO A 44 2.47 -0.33 5.32
CA PRO A 44 3.36 0.34 6.28
C PRO A 44 4.73 -0.32 6.40
N ARG A 45 4.80 -1.66 6.34
CA ARG A 45 6.08 -2.40 6.42
C ARG A 45 6.96 -2.10 5.22
N GLU A 46 6.39 -2.18 4.02
CA GLU A 46 7.08 -1.87 2.77
C GLU A 46 7.54 -0.41 2.74
N ALA A 47 6.65 0.53 3.09
CA ALA A 47 6.98 1.95 3.13
C ALA A 47 8.16 2.25 4.06
N ALA A 48 8.17 1.65 5.26
CA ALA A 48 9.25 1.80 6.22
C ALA A 48 10.57 1.19 5.71
N ALA A 49 10.54 -0.02 5.14
CA ALA A 49 11.74 -0.68 4.60
C ALA A 49 12.36 0.11 3.43
N VAL A 50 11.52 0.56 2.49
CA VAL A 50 11.95 1.35 1.33
C VAL A 50 12.48 2.72 1.75
N ALA A 51 11.83 3.37 2.73
CA ALA A 51 12.30 4.62 3.31
C ALA A 51 13.69 4.49 3.93
N MET A 52 13.92 3.42 4.70
CA MET A 52 15.24 3.15 5.27
C MET A 52 16.29 2.92 4.19
N LYS A 53 15.96 2.19 3.12
CA LYS A 53 16.88 1.98 1.98
C LYS A 53 17.21 3.28 1.25
N ALA A 54 16.22 4.15 1.05
CA ALA A 54 16.43 5.46 0.45
C ALA A 54 17.35 6.36 1.28
N GLN A 55 17.30 6.26 2.61
CA GLN A 55 18.21 6.96 3.51
C GLN A 55 19.62 6.38 3.46
N GLU A 56 19.75 5.06 3.47
CA GLU A 56 21.03 4.35 3.34
C GLU A 56 21.77 4.76 2.06
N GLN A 57 21.04 4.88 0.95
CA GLN A 57 21.61 5.29 -0.35
C GLN A 57 21.83 6.80 -0.49
N GLY A 58 21.44 7.61 0.50
CA GLY A 58 21.60 9.07 0.47
C GLY A 58 20.70 9.80 -0.53
N VAL A 59 19.64 9.13 -1.03
CA VAL A 59 18.66 9.75 -1.94
C VAL A 59 17.48 10.40 -1.21
N ALA A 60 17.31 10.09 0.09
CA ALA A 60 16.30 10.70 0.97
C ALA A 60 16.65 12.16 1.34
N ARG A 61 15.63 13.03 1.34
CA ARG A 61 15.77 14.44 1.79
C ARG A 61 15.26 14.68 3.21
N LEU A 62 14.46 13.76 3.75
CA LEU A 62 14.03 13.78 5.14
C LEU A 62 14.57 12.55 5.84
N THR A 63 15.01 12.74 7.08
CA THR A 63 15.45 11.66 7.96
C THR A 63 14.31 11.23 8.87
N THR A 64 14.17 9.92 9.05
CA THR A 64 13.19 9.23 9.90
C THR A 64 13.79 7.92 10.38
N THR A 65 13.23 7.37 11.45
CA THR A 65 13.47 5.98 11.85
C THR A 65 12.44 5.04 11.22
N TYR A 66 12.73 3.74 11.24
CA TYR A 66 11.81 2.71 10.76
C TYR A 66 10.47 2.79 11.51
N ASP A 67 10.49 2.87 12.84
CA ASP A 67 9.29 2.90 13.67
C ASP A 67 8.44 4.16 13.43
N GLU A 68 9.09 5.31 13.28
CA GLU A 68 8.40 6.56 12.94
C GLU A 68 7.74 6.48 11.57
N GLU A 69 8.41 5.89 10.58
CA GLU A 69 7.85 5.74 9.24
C GLU A 69 6.71 4.74 9.22
N TYR A 70 6.88 3.61 9.91
CA TYR A 70 5.83 2.61 10.07
C TYR A 70 4.57 3.23 10.70
N ALA A 71 4.74 3.98 11.79
CA ALA A 71 3.64 4.65 12.46
C ALA A 71 2.97 5.72 11.57
N ARG A 72 3.79 6.50 10.83
CA ARG A 72 3.31 7.53 9.90
C ARG A 72 2.51 6.91 8.75
N ALA A 73 3.06 5.92 8.07
CA ALA A 73 2.41 5.22 6.97
C ALA A 73 1.11 4.57 7.44
N THR A 74 1.12 3.88 8.59
CA THR A 74 -0.07 3.30 9.22
C THR A 74 -1.16 4.35 9.44
N ALA A 75 -0.81 5.51 10.00
CA ALA A 75 -1.78 6.57 10.28
C ALA A 75 -2.38 7.16 9.00
N ILE A 76 -1.56 7.42 7.97
CA ILE A 76 -2.01 7.97 6.69
C ILE A 76 -2.94 6.99 5.98
N ILE A 77 -2.54 5.72 5.88
CA ILE A 77 -3.30 4.68 5.19
C ILE A 77 -4.64 4.46 5.88
N ARG A 78 -4.63 4.34 7.21
CA ARG A 78 -5.87 4.20 8.00
C ARG A 78 -6.82 5.37 7.77
N CYS A 79 -6.31 6.60 7.89
CA CYS A 79 -7.11 7.81 7.67
C CYS A 79 -7.75 7.84 6.28
N ALA A 80 -6.98 7.54 5.22
CA ALA A 80 -7.48 7.52 3.85
C ALA A 80 -8.59 6.47 3.64
N ARG A 81 -8.42 5.28 4.22
CA ARG A 81 -9.42 4.20 4.14
C ARG A 81 -10.70 4.56 4.88
N GLU A 82 -10.58 4.99 6.13
CA GLU A 82 -11.73 5.39 6.97
C GLU A 82 -12.50 6.56 6.36
N MET A 83 -11.78 7.56 5.82
CA MET A 83 -12.40 8.70 5.14
C MET A 83 -13.18 8.25 3.90
N THR A 84 -12.58 7.39 3.07
CA THR A 84 -13.24 6.89 1.86
C THR A 84 -14.48 6.06 2.22
N GLN A 85 -14.37 5.17 3.22
CA GLN A 85 -15.49 4.38 3.73
C GLN A 85 -16.62 5.28 4.25
N MET A 86 -16.30 6.30 5.05
CA MET A 86 -17.30 7.26 5.53
C MET A 86 -18.01 7.98 4.37
N LEU A 87 -17.28 8.39 3.33
CA LEU A 87 -17.88 9.05 2.17
C LEU A 87 -18.83 8.12 1.40
N MET A 88 -18.50 6.83 1.31
CA MET A 88 -19.36 5.81 0.72
C MET A 88 -20.60 5.53 1.60
N GLU A 89 -20.43 5.39 2.92
CA GLU A 89 -21.51 5.15 3.87
C GLU A 89 -22.52 6.31 3.95
N ARG A 90 -22.07 7.53 3.66
CA ARG A 90 -22.88 8.75 3.70
C ARG A 90 -23.42 9.14 2.33
N ASP A 91 -23.28 8.29 1.32
CA ASP A 91 -23.70 8.52 -0.07
C ASP A 91 -23.07 9.75 -0.75
N PHE A 92 -21.97 10.28 -0.20
CA PHE A 92 -21.16 11.29 -0.89
C PHE A 92 -20.39 10.69 -2.06
N ILE A 93 -20.04 9.40 -1.97
CA ILE A 93 -19.59 8.57 -3.08
C ILE A 93 -20.70 7.54 -3.33
N PRO A 94 -21.41 7.61 -4.47
CA PRO A 94 -22.51 6.69 -4.74
C PRO A 94 -21.98 5.26 -4.94
N GLY A 95 -22.79 4.29 -4.53
CA GLY A 95 -22.54 2.88 -4.82
C GLY A 95 -22.36 2.63 -6.31
N ALA A 96 -21.61 1.57 -6.64
CA ALA A 96 -21.47 1.15 -8.02
C ALA A 96 -22.87 0.90 -8.63
N PRO A 97 -23.14 1.40 -9.84
CA PRO A 97 -24.41 1.12 -10.50
C PRO A 97 -24.53 -0.37 -10.76
N GLU A 98 -25.72 -0.93 -10.59
CA GLU A 98 -25.95 -2.33 -10.95
C GLU A 98 -25.77 -2.50 -12.46
N VAL A 99 -24.82 -3.35 -12.85
CA VAL A 99 -24.50 -3.59 -14.27
C VAL A 99 -25.59 -4.48 -14.87
N GLY A 100 -26.64 -3.87 -15.44
CA GLY A 100 -27.60 -4.56 -16.30
C GLY A 100 -28.97 -3.91 -16.49
N SER A 101 -29.12 -2.97 -17.43
CA SER A 101 -30.39 -2.80 -18.19
C SER A 101 -30.17 -2.10 -19.55
N ASP A 102 -29.31 -1.10 -19.65
CA ASP A 102 -29.46 -0.12 -20.76
C ASP A 102 -28.44 -0.21 -21.91
N ARG A 103 -27.55 -1.20 -21.94
CA ARG A 103 -26.44 -1.22 -22.93
C ARG A 103 -26.36 -2.43 -23.87
N VAL A 104 -27.46 -3.17 -24.06
CA VAL A 104 -27.54 -4.27 -25.07
C VAL A 104 -28.59 -3.99 -26.17
N ARG A 105 -29.32 -2.86 -26.12
CA ARG A 105 -30.29 -2.49 -27.17
C ARG A 105 -29.90 -1.23 -27.93
N ARG A 106 -28.81 -1.27 -28.69
CA ARG A 106 -28.68 -0.43 -29.89
C ARG A 106 -28.13 -1.31 -31.01
N CYS A 107 -29.06 -1.71 -31.87
CA CYS A 107 -28.82 -2.26 -33.20
C CYS A 107 -27.95 -1.34 -34.04
#